data_AF-A0A6U5DX14-F1
#
_entry.id   AF-A0A6U5DX14-F1
#
_cell.length_a   1.000
_cell.length_b   1.000
_cell.length_c   1.000
_cell.angle_alpha   90.00
_cell.angle_beta   90.00
_cell.angle_gamma   90.00
#
_symmetry.space_group_name_H-M   'P 1'
#
loop_
_entity.id
_entity.type
_entity.pdbx_description
1 polymer ?
#
loop_
_entity_poly.entity_id
_entity_poly.type
_entity_poly.pdbx_seq_one_letter_code
_entity_poly.pdbx_strand_id
1 'polypeptide(L)'
;MAGTVEKLPHTMITKPYASTSLQVAPGKKYNRPRLGTRPVNGTWYNGLQYGKNLTTDLNPFFYGVNLVHEPAKYTYQSDAISANTQLSQTHFERQHVYRVEWEPSDVNGRGGYVRWFIDGHFVYGIEDYTLNLTNTMIPNEPMYVILNTAMSSTWGFPLPCPRGCKCDCFECGNSKCECGFPPGFCKNFPNSFDIDYVRIYQAVNDTKHKLGCSTSTHPSDVFIEAHKKRYIDPFSGDKEPLKVVETGGMACTDNKDCGGELNRGICDTENSCQCFTGYTGPSCLANVGYNDIPNKRKILPVEFLEENAVTIFIPTPLKCVFGFFILIIIITTCAKVAQRRNEKYLYESIGDV
;
A
#
# COMPACT_ATOMS: atom_id res chain seq x y z
N MET A 1 -6.01 5.18 -30.73
CA MET A 1 -7.45 4.91 -30.94
C MET A 1 -7.98 4.13 -29.76
N ALA A 2 -9.12 4.55 -29.18
CA ALA A 2 -9.82 3.74 -28.19
C ALA A 2 -10.20 2.39 -28.82
N GLY A 3 -10.02 1.28 -28.09
CA GLY A 3 -10.37 -0.06 -28.57
C GLY A 3 -11.88 -0.21 -28.87
N THR A 4 -12.30 -1.42 -29.23
CA THR A 4 -13.72 -1.69 -29.53
C THR A 4 -14.64 -1.32 -28.36
N VAL A 5 -15.74 -0.61 -28.66
CA VAL A 5 -16.75 -0.25 -27.67
C VAL A 5 -17.45 -1.52 -27.18
N GLU A 6 -17.18 -1.90 -25.94
CA GLU A 6 -17.77 -3.07 -25.29
C GLU A 6 -18.52 -2.62 -24.04
N LYS A 7 -19.80 -3.02 -23.94
CA LYS A 7 -20.63 -2.71 -22.79
C LYS A 7 -20.26 -3.59 -21.60
N LEU A 8 -20.09 -2.97 -20.43
CA LEU A 8 -19.86 -3.71 -19.20
C LEU A 8 -21.17 -4.43 -18.76
N PRO A 9 -21.09 -5.67 -18.26
CA PRO A 9 -22.23 -6.43 -17.79
C PRO A 9 -23.01 -5.68 -16.72
N HIS A 10 -24.34 -5.63 -16.87
CA HIS A 10 -25.28 -5.06 -15.90
C HIS A 10 -25.06 -3.58 -15.53
N THR A 11 -24.31 -2.83 -16.33
CA THR A 11 -24.14 -1.37 -16.19
C THR A 11 -24.50 -0.64 -17.49
N MET A 12 -24.51 0.69 -17.43
CA MET A 12 -24.64 1.54 -18.63
C MET A 12 -23.29 1.92 -19.25
N ILE A 13 -22.17 1.50 -18.65
CA ILE A 13 -20.82 1.93 -19.02
C ILE A 13 -20.25 1.04 -20.13
N THR A 14 -19.50 1.64 -21.04
CA THR A 14 -18.76 0.95 -22.09
C THR A 14 -17.26 1.25 -21.99
N LYS A 15 -16.40 0.38 -22.55
CA LYS A 15 -14.98 0.67 -22.72
C LYS A 15 -14.78 1.80 -23.75
N PRO A 16 -13.89 2.78 -23.49
CA PRO A 16 -13.04 2.96 -22.29
C PRO A 16 -13.77 3.68 -21.14
N TYR A 17 -13.33 3.43 -19.91
CA TYR A 17 -13.88 4.05 -18.69
C TYR A 17 -12.78 4.31 -17.66
N ALA A 18 -13.04 5.23 -16.74
CA ALA A 18 -12.22 5.44 -15.54
C ALA A 18 -12.86 4.75 -14.35
N SER A 19 -12.05 4.05 -13.55
CA SER A 19 -12.50 3.44 -12.28
C SER A 19 -12.01 4.25 -11.11
N THR A 20 -12.91 4.63 -10.21
CA THR A 20 -12.59 5.29 -8.94
C THR A 20 -12.97 4.35 -7.80
N SER A 21 -12.03 4.07 -6.91
CA SER A 21 -12.17 3.00 -5.90
C SER A 21 -11.57 3.41 -4.57
N LEU A 22 -12.23 3.01 -3.48
CA LEU A 22 -11.65 2.92 -2.15
C LEU A 22 -11.48 1.44 -1.78
N GLN A 23 -10.28 1.04 -1.40
CA GLN A 23 -10.06 -0.28 -0.78
C GLN A 23 -10.44 -0.21 0.69
N VAL A 24 -11.12 -1.24 1.17
CA VAL A 24 -11.76 -1.28 2.47
C VAL A 24 -11.35 -2.56 3.18
N ALA A 25 -10.63 -2.41 4.28
CA ALA A 25 -10.19 -3.50 5.13
C ALA A 25 -10.53 -3.15 6.60
N PRO A 26 -11.16 -4.08 7.36
CA PRO A 26 -11.71 -5.34 6.88
C PRO A 26 -12.91 -5.15 5.93
N GLY A 27 -13.04 -6.03 4.96
CA GLY A 27 -14.19 -6.11 4.05
C GLY A 27 -15.30 -7.04 4.57
N LYS A 28 -16.44 -7.06 3.89
CA LYS A 28 -17.66 -7.77 4.30
C LYS A 28 -17.52 -9.29 4.19
N LYS A 29 -17.37 -10.02 5.29
CA LYS A 29 -17.08 -11.47 5.25
C LYS A 29 -18.04 -12.35 4.41
N TYR A 30 -19.34 -12.05 4.37
CA TYR A 30 -20.37 -12.87 3.73
C TYR A 30 -21.25 -12.09 2.75
N ASN A 31 -22.01 -12.80 1.91
CA ASN A 31 -23.02 -12.22 1.01
C ASN A 31 -22.43 -11.12 0.10
N ARG A 32 -21.25 -11.38 -0.48
CA ARG A 32 -20.71 -10.55 -1.55
C ARG A 32 -21.49 -10.80 -2.83
N PRO A 33 -21.71 -9.76 -3.65
CA PRO A 33 -22.29 -9.96 -4.97
C PRO A 33 -21.35 -10.79 -5.85
N ARG A 34 -21.94 -11.49 -6.82
CA ARG A 34 -21.18 -12.18 -7.87
C ARG A 34 -20.55 -11.14 -8.81
N LEU A 35 -19.30 -11.38 -9.21
CA LEU A 35 -18.63 -10.54 -10.20
C LEU A 35 -19.46 -10.42 -11.48
N GLY A 36 -19.54 -9.20 -12.01
CA GLY A 36 -20.34 -8.85 -13.17
C GLY A 36 -21.83 -8.62 -12.88
N THR A 37 -22.32 -8.90 -11.67
CA THR A 37 -23.74 -8.70 -11.32
C THR A 37 -23.92 -7.51 -10.37
N ARG A 38 -25.13 -6.94 -10.30
CA ARG A 38 -25.46 -5.93 -9.27
C ARG A 38 -25.69 -6.59 -7.91
N PRO A 39 -25.38 -5.89 -6.80
CA PRO A 39 -25.69 -6.36 -5.46
C PRO A 39 -27.21 -6.49 -5.27
N VAL A 40 -27.61 -7.46 -4.46
CA VAL A 40 -28.97 -7.53 -3.94
C VAL A 40 -29.17 -6.33 -3.00
N ASN A 41 -30.35 -5.72 -3.03
CA ASN A 41 -30.64 -4.55 -2.20
C ASN A 41 -30.42 -4.88 -0.71
N GLY A 42 -29.72 -4.01 0.01
CA GLY A 42 -29.35 -4.21 1.42
C GLY A 42 -28.22 -5.22 1.67
N THR A 43 -27.66 -5.86 0.64
CA THR A 43 -26.54 -6.81 0.80
C THR A 43 -25.19 -6.21 0.41
N TRP A 44 -25.09 -4.92 0.12
CA TRP A 44 -23.82 -4.25 -0.15
C TRP A 44 -23.75 -2.94 0.62
N TYR A 45 -22.61 -2.25 0.55
CA TYR A 45 -22.45 -0.92 1.14
C TYR A 45 -23.57 0.01 0.63
N ASN A 46 -24.23 0.70 1.55
CA ASN A 46 -25.34 1.62 1.27
C ASN A 46 -24.88 3.07 1.35
N GLY A 47 -25.61 3.97 0.69
CA GLY A 47 -25.29 5.40 0.70
C GLY A 47 -24.14 5.81 -0.22
N LEU A 48 -23.68 4.92 -1.09
CA LEU A 48 -22.71 5.24 -2.15
C LEU A 48 -23.28 6.28 -3.10
N GLN A 49 -22.54 7.35 -3.31
CA GLN A 49 -22.97 8.48 -4.13
C GLN A 49 -22.37 8.34 -5.53
N TYR A 50 -23.21 8.28 -6.55
CA TYR A 50 -22.78 8.23 -7.96
C TYR A 50 -23.05 9.57 -8.63
N GLY A 51 -22.20 9.92 -9.60
CA GLY A 51 -22.34 11.10 -10.44
C GLY A 51 -23.59 11.08 -11.31
N LYS A 52 -23.62 11.94 -12.33
CA LYS A 52 -24.78 12.05 -13.23
C LYS A 52 -25.22 10.69 -13.76
N ASN A 53 -26.54 10.50 -13.78
CA ASN A 53 -27.17 9.30 -14.30
C ASN A 53 -26.72 9.10 -15.77
N LEU A 54 -26.45 7.84 -16.15
CA LEU A 54 -25.91 7.41 -17.46
C LEU A 54 -24.41 7.63 -17.71
N THR A 55 -23.69 8.43 -16.91
CA THR A 55 -22.23 8.63 -17.10
C THR A 55 -21.38 7.89 -16.09
N THR A 56 -21.93 7.61 -14.90
CA THR A 56 -21.23 6.88 -13.84
C THR A 56 -22.15 5.80 -13.26
N ASP A 57 -21.61 4.62 -13.02
CA ASP A 57 -22.35 3.47 -12.48
C ASP A 57 -21.45 2.65 -11.53
N LEU A 58 -22.05 1.75 -10.75
CA LEU A 58 -21.33 0.79 -9.92
C LEU A 58 -20.33 0.01 -10.78
N ASN A 59 -19.12 -0.22 -10.25
CA ASN A 59 -18.18 -1.15 -10.85
C ASN A 59 -18.47 -2.59 -10.38
N PRO A 60 -19.04 -3.48 -11.23
CA PRO A 60 -19.52 -4.78 -10.81
C PRO A 60 -18.41 -5.84 -10.72
N PHE A 61 -17.15 -5.47 -10.97
CA PHE A 61 -16.02 -6.41 -11.07
C PHE A 61 -15.12 -6.43 -9.85
N PHE A 62 -15.34 -5.54 -8.89
CA PHE A 62 -14.44 -5.36 -7.76
C PHE A 62 -15.22 -5.33 -6.46
N TYR A 63 -15.79 -6.46 -6.05
CA TYR A 63 -16.46 -6.61 -4.74
C TYR A 63 -15.51 -7.06 -3.63
N GLY A 64 -14.20 -7.10 -3.89
CA GLY A 64 -13.19 -7.52 -2.93
C GLY A 64 -12.41 -8.77 -3.30
N VAL A 65 -11.35 -9.02 -2.54
CA VAL A 65 -10.42 -10.14 -2.70
C VAL A 65 -9.97 -10.65 -1.33
N ASN A 66 -9.89 -11.97 -1.17
CA ASN A 66 -9.27 -12.57 0.01
C ASN A 66 -7.75 -12.50 -0.16
N LEU A 67 -7.11 -11.62 0.60
CA LEU A 67 -5.66 -11.40 0.56
C LEU A 67 -5.02 -12.42 1.49
N VAL A 68 -4.60 -13.54 0.91
CA VAL A 68 -3.95 -14.63 1.62
C VAL A 68 -2.52 -14.22 1.97
N HIS A 69 -2.18 -14.27 3.25
CA HIS A 69 -0.86 -13.94 3.77
C HIS A 69 -0.34 -15.07 4.66
N GLU A 70 0.99 -15.16 4.76
CA GLU A 70 1.68 -16.06 5.69
C GLU A 70 2.31 -15.28 6.85
N PRO A 71 2.13 -15.70 8.11
CA PRO A 71 1.22 -16.76 8.56
C PRO A 71 -0.26 -16.44 8.29
N ALA A 72 -1.07 -17.48 8.08
CA ALA A 72 -2.51 -17.40 7.76
C ALA A 72 -3.33 -16.44 8.64
N LYS A 73 -2.90 -16.16 9.88
CA LYS A 73 -3.53 -15.16 10.78
C LYS A 73 -3.52 -13.72 10.22
N TYR A 74 -2.63 -13.42 9.27
CA TYR A 74 -2.60 -12.14 8.56
C TYR A 74 -3.43 -12.16 7.29
N THR A 75 -4.07 -13.28 6.95
CA THR A 75 -5.03 -13.31 5.83
C THR A 75 -6.23 -12.48 6.22
N TYR A 76 -6.55 -11.50 5.39
CA TYR A 76 -7.74 -10.69 5.56
C TYR A 76 -8.46 -10.53 4.25
N GLN A 77 -9.74 -10.24 4.39
CA GLN A 77 -10.60 -9.99 3.27
C GLN A 77 -10.70 -8.48 3.08
N SER A 78 -10.37 -8.01 1.88
CA SER A 78 -10.51 -6.61 1.49
C SER A 78 -11.68 -6.47 0.51
N ASP A 79 -12.45 -5.41 0.63
CA ASP A 79 -13.44 -5.00 -0.38
C ASP A 79 -12.89 -3.81 -1.17
N ALA A 80 -13.37 -3.63 -2.39
CA ALA A 80 -13.21 -2.37 -3.10
C ALA A 80 -14.61 -1.80 -3.32
N ILE A 81 -14.85 -0.56 -2.91
CA ILE A 81 -16.10 0.12 -3.26
C ILE A 81 -15.77 1.12 -4.34
N SER A 82 -16.41 0.92 -5.50
CA SER A 82 -15.94 1.55 -6.73
C SER A 82 -17.05 1.87 -7.72
N ALA A 83 -16.75 2.84 -8.57
CA ALA A 83 -17.60 3.28 -9.67
C ALA A 83 -16.78 3.33 -10.97
N ASN A 84 -17.45 3.05 -12.08
CA ASN A 84 -16.92 3.23 -13.42
C ASN A 84 -17.60 4.43 -14.08
N THR A 85 -16.79 5.30 -14.68
CA THR A 85 -17.24 6.52 -15.36
C THR A 85 -16.85 6.47 -16.82
N GLN A 86 -17.83 6.71 -17.69
CA GLN A 86 -17.64 6.68 -19.13
C GLN A 86 -16.63 7.74 -19.56
N LEU A 87 -15.55 7.31 -20.23
CA LEU A 87 -14.62 8.23 -20.88
C LEU A 87 -15.06 8.50 -22.31
N SER A 88 -14.76 9.70 -22.78
CA SER A 88 -14.95 10.15 -24.16
C SER A 88 -13.61 10.24 -24.89
N GLN A 89 -13.66 10.43 -26.21
CA GLN A 89 -12.48 10.63 -27.05
C GLN A 89 -11.57 11.79 -26.57
N THR A 90 -12.16 12.84 -26.00
CA THR A 90 -11.38 14.01 -25.52
C THR A 90 -10.35 13.65 -24.45
N HIS A 91 -10.60 12.60 -23.66
CA HIS A 91 -9.67 12.12 -22.62
C HIS A 91 -8.37 11.56 -23.18
N PHE A 92 -8.31 11.33 -24.49
CA PHE A 92 -7.14 10.85 -25.22
C PHE A 92 -6.56 11.90 -26.19
N GLU A 93 -7.18 13.09 -26.28
CA GLU A 93 -6.80 14.14 -27.23
C GLU A 93 -6.33 15.42 -26.55
N ARG A 94 -6.76 15.67 -25.31
CA ARG A 94 -6.40 16.86 -24.54
C ARG A 94 -6.33 16.58 -23.05
N GLN A 95 -5.79 17.54 -22.31
CA GLN A 95 -5.70 17.50 -20.86
C GLN A 95 -7.09 17.61 -20.19
N HIS A 96 -7.26 16.87 -19.10
CA HIS A 96 -8.47 16.83 -18.28
C HIS A 96 -8.09 16.97 -16.80
N VAL A 97 -8.97 17.57 -16.00
CA VAL A 97 -8.68 17.80 -14.57
C VAL A 97 -9.32 16.71 -13.73
N TYR A 98 -8.49 15.85 -13.15
CA TYR A 98 -8.90 14.87 -12.16
C TYR A 98 -8.70 15.45 -10.76
N ARG A 99 -9.73 15.38 -9.92
CA ARG A 99 -9.67 15.88 -8.54
C ARG A 99 -10.22 14.84 -7.57
N VAL A 100 -9.48 14.60 -6.50
CA VAL A 100 -9.94 13.86 -5.33
C VAL A 100 -10.06 14.84 -4.18
N GLU A 101 -11.22 14.88 -3.55
CA GLU A 101 -11.42 15.52 -2.25
C GLU A 101 -11.44 14.42 -1.20
N TRP A 102 -10.55 14.52 -0.23
CA TRP A 102 -10.42 13.58 0.87
C TRP A 102 -10.46 14.36 2.18
N GLU A 103 -11.48 14.06 2.97
CA GLU A 103 -11.63 14.55 4.32
C GLU A 103 -11.40 13.36 5.27
N PRO A 104 -10.30 13.31 6.02
CA PRO A 104 -10.00 12.18 6.90
C PRO A 104 -10.99 12.11 8.06
N SER A 105 -11.23 10.89 8.55
CA SER A 105 -11.95 10.70 9.81
C SER A 105 -11.18 11.28 11.00
N ASP A 106 -11.90 11.59 12.09
CA ASP A 106 -11.29 12.01 13.35
C ASP A 106 -10.42 10.89 13.97
N VAL A 107 -9.73 11.18 15.07
CA VAL A 107 -8.89 10.20 15.79
C VAL A 107 -9.66 9.00 16.35
N ASN A 108 -11.00 9.07 16.39
CA ASN A 108 -11.88 7.98 16.81
C ASN A 108 -12.53 7.27 15.61
N GLY A 109 -12.09 7.56 14.38
CA GLY A 109 -12.63 6.96 13.16
C GLY A 109 -14.02 7.47 12.75
N ARG A 110 -14.41 8.69 13.17
CA ARG A 110 -15.73 9.27 12.87
C ARG A 110 -15.65 10.42 11.88
N GLY A 111 -16.66 10.56 11.04
CA GLY A 111 -16.73 11.60 10.02
C GLY A 111 -15.78 11.33 8.84
N GLY A 112 -15.73 12.30 7.93
CA GLY A 112 -14.88 12.24 6.75
C GLY A 112 -15.58 11.67 5.52
N TYR A 113 -14.92 11.84 4.37
CA TYR A 113 -15.39 11.36 3.08
C TYR A 113 -14.26 11.26 2.08
N VAL A 114 -14.50 10.53 0.99
CA VAL A 114 -13.69 10.62 -0.24
C VAL A 114 -14.62 10.84 -1.43
N ARG A 115 -14.30 11.83 -2.26
CA ARG A 115 -15.07 12.19 -3.45
C ARG A 115 -14.17 12.43 -4.65
N TRP A 116 -14.60 11.96 -5.81
CA TRP A 116 -13.88 12.08 -7.07
C TRP A 116 -14.63 12.98 -8.03
N PHE A 117 -13.86 13.74 -8.81
CA PHE A 117 -14.36 14.65 -9.83
C PHE A 117 -13.50 14.56 -11.09
N ILE A 118 -14.14 14.74 -12.24
CA ILE A 118 -13.50 14.91 -13.55
C ILE A 118 -14.05 16.20 -14.16
N ASP A 119 -13.15 17.11 -14.53
CA ASP A 119 -13.48 18.44 -15.06
C ASP A 119 -14.48 19.23 -14.19
N GLY A 120 -14.33 19.11 -12.86
CA GLY A 120 -15.21 19.76 -11.89
C GLY A 120 -16.59 19.09 -11.72
N HIS A 121 -16.90 18.04 -12.48
CA HIS A 121 -18.12 17.26 -12.31
C HIS A 121 -17.93 16.15 -11.29
N PHE A 122 -18.86 16.05 -10.33
CA PHE A 122 -18.88 14.97 -9.35
C PHE A 122 -19.09 13.62 -10.03
N VAL A 123 -18.25 12.65 -9.66
CA VAL A 123 -18.21 11.30 -10.25
C VAL A 123 -18.62 10.24 -9.23
N TYR A 124 -18.00 10.23 -8.06
CA TYR A 124 -18.23 9.21 -7.07
C TYR A 124 -17.94 9.75 -5.67
N GLY A 125 -18.62 9.25 -4.65
CA GLY A 125 -18.45 9.69 -3.27
C GLY A 125 -18.77 8.59 -2.27
N ILE A 126 -17.96 8.53 -1.22
CA ILE A 126 -18.12 7.63 -0.08
C ILE A 126 -18.04 8.48 1.18
N GLU A 127 -19.09 8.40 2.01
CA GLU A 127 -19.15 9.03 3.33
C GLU A 127 -18.79 8.00 4.41
N ASP A 128 -18.36 8.49 5.58
CA ASP A 128 -18.00 7.66 6.73
C ASP A 128 -19.04 6.58 7.09
N TYR A 129 -20.32 6.96 7.16
CA TYR A 129 -21.39 6.07 7.61
C TYR A 129 -21.60 4.87 6.69
N THR A 130 -21.18 4.98 5.42
CA THR A 130 -21.22 3.86 4.48
C THR A 130 -20.34 2.71 4.95
N LEU A 131 -19.25 3.01 5.65
CA LEU A 131 -18.24 2.05 6.10
C LEU A 131 -18.58 1.39 7.46
N ASN A 132 -19.62 1.87 8.15
CA ASN A 132 -20.08 1.31 9.43
C ASN A 132 -20.39 -0.20 9.35
N LEU A 133 -20.77 -0.70 8.18
CA LEU A 133 -21.07 -2.13 7.96
C LEU A 133 -19.90 -3.05 8.35
N THR A 134 -18.66 -2.60 8.15
CA THR A 134 -17.45 -3.38 8.42
C THR A 134 -16.61 -2.82 9.56
N ASN A 135 -17.14 -1.85 10.31
CA ASN A 135 -16.44 -1.18 11.41
C ASN A 135 -15.06 -0.64 10.97
N THR A 136 -15.03 -0.07 9.78
CA THR A 136 -13.87 0.61 9.19
C THR A 136 -14.23 2.09 8.96
N MET A 137 -13.27 2.87 8.48
CA MET A 137 -13.33 4.33 8.46
C MET A 137 -12.73 4.89 7.19
N ILE A 138 -13.02 6.17 6.91
CA ILE A 138 -12.29 6.90 5.89
C ILE A 138 -10.84 7.04 6.39
N PRO A 139 -9.82 6.69 5.59
CA PRO A 139 -8.43 6.74 6.05
C PRO A 139 -8.09 8.11 6.65
N ASN A 140 -7.40 8.10 7.79
CA ASN A 140 -6.92 9.31 8.45
C ASN A 140 -5.39 9.28 8.67
N GLU A 141 -4.73 8.27 8.13
CA GLU A 141 -3.28 8.13 8.12
C GLU A 141 -2.65 8.90 6.94
N PRO A 142 -1.36 9.29 7.02
CA PRO A 142 -0.67 9.91 5.90
C PRO A 142 -0.67 9.04 4.64
N MET A 143 -1.09 9.62 3.52
CA MET A 143 -1.13 8.96 2.21
C MET A 143 -0.15 9.61 1.24
N TYR A 144 0.24 8.86 0.20
CA TYR A 144 1.08 9.35 -0.89
C TYR A 144 0.34 9.19 -2.23
N VAL A 145 0.76 9.98 -3.22
CA VAL A 145 0.19 9.95 -4.58
C VAL A 145 1.17 9.26 -5.51
N ILE A 146 0.70 8.25 -6.24
CA ILE A 146 1.43 7.62 -7.35
C ILE A 146 0.69 7.95 -8.63
N LEU A 147 1.44 8.38 -9.65
CA LEU A 147 0.97 8.50 -11.02
C LEU A 147 1.85 7.59 -11.88
N ASN A 148 1.26 6.59 -12.52
CA ASN A 148 2.00 5.65 -13.35
C ASN A 148 1.13 5.19 -14.53
N THR A 149 1.78 4.65 -15.56
CA THR A 149 1.12 3.88 -16.61
C THR A 149 1.41 2.40 -16.36
N ALA A 150 0.39 1.56 -16.42
CA ALA A 150 0.52 0.10 -16.27
C ALA A 150 -0.26 -0.61 -17.37
N MET A 151 0.22 -1.80 -17.74
CA MET A 151 -0.38 -2.65 -18.74
C MET A 151 -0.44 -4.08 -18.19
N SER A 152 -1.58 -4.75 -18.35
CA SER A 152 -1.74 -6.13 -17.89
C SER A 152 -2.59 -6.93 -18.88
N SER A 153 -2.16 -8.13 -19.23
CA SER A 153 -2.95 -9.08 -20.01
C SER A 153 -4.16 -9.63 -19.26
N THR A 154 -4.21 -9.46 -17.93
CA THR A 154 -5.39 -9.83 -17.13
C THR A 154 -6.48 -8.77 -17.14
N TRP A 155 -6.23 -7.59 -17.75
CA TRP A 155 -7.16 -6.48 -17.75
C TRP A 155 -7.24 -5.78 -19.11
N GLY A 156 -8.41 -5.82 -19.75
CA GLY A 156 -8.66 -5.14 -21.03
C GLY A 156 -8.22 -5.92 -22.27
N PHE A 157 -7.53 -7.05 -22.10
CA PHE A 157 -7.16 -7.96 -23.18
C PHE A 157 -8.28 -9.01 -23.41
N PRO A 158 -8.38 -9.60 -24.61
CA PRO A 158 -9.39 -10.60 -24.93
C PRO A 158 -9.40 -11.78 -23.94
N LEU A 159 -10.52 -11.95 -23.23
CA LEU A 159 -10.79 -13.07 -22.32
C LEU A 159 -12.24 -13.55 -22.53
N PRO A 160 -12.48 -14.81 -22.96
CA PRO A 160 -11.49 -15.85 -23.26
C PRO A 160 -10.63 -15.52 -24.49
N CYS A 161 -9.49 -16.21 -24.61
CA CYS A 161 -8.60 -16.06 -25.76
C CYS A 161 -9.36 -16.28 -27.09
N PRO A 162 -9.16 -15.45 -28.12
CA PRO A 162 -9.87 -15.59 -29.39
C PRO A 162 -9.63 -16.96 -30.03
N ARG A 163 -10.64 -17.47 -30.75
CA ARG A 163 -10.55 -18.77 -31.41
C ARG A 163 -9.34 -18.83 -32.36
N GLY A 164 -8.49 -19.85 -32.19
CA GLY A 164 -7.28 -20.03 -32.99
C GLY A 164 -6.07 -19.23 -32.50
N CYS A 165 -6.21 -18.44 -31.44
CA CYS A 165 -5.11 -17.77 -30.75
C CYS A 165 -4.70 -18.59 -29.51
N LYS A 166 -3.40 -18.57 -29.19
CA LYS A 166 -2.89 -19.20 -27.95
C LYS A 166 -2.87 -18.24 -26.76
N CYS A 167 -2.74 -16.93 -27.01
CA CYS A 167 -2.59 -15.88 -26.00
C CYS A 167 -1.48 -16.15 -24.96
N ASP A 168 -0.41 -16.85 -25.38
CA ASP A 168 0.76 -17.19 -24.57
C ASP A 168 1.92 -16.19 -24.75
N CYS A 169 1.79 -15.23 -25.67
CA CYS A 169 2.75 -14.15 -25.89
C CYS A 169 2.05 -12.83 -26.23
N PHE A 170 2.68 -11.71 -25.85
CA PHE A 170 2.19 -10.35 -26.08
C PHE A 170 3.33 -9.48 -26.62
N GLU A 171 3.54 -9.56 -27.94
CA GLU A 171 4.63 -8.85 -28.63
C GLU A 171 4.09 -8.16 -29.90
N CYS A 172 4.22 -6.82 -29.96
CA CYS A 172 3.83 -6.04 -31.13
C CYS A 172 4.81 -6.28 -32.29
N GLY A 173 4.27 -6.47 -33.50
CA GLY A 173 5.07 -6.82 -34.68
C GLY A 173 5.26 -8.34 -34.90
N ASN A 174 4.84 -9.17 -33.94
CA ASN A 174 4.83 -10.62 -34.06
C ASN A 174 3.41 -11.12 -34.36
N SER A 175 3.16 -11.55 -35.60
CA SER A 175 1.83 -11.96 -36.06
C SER A 175 1.23 -13.15 -35.29
N LYS A 176 2.06 -13.98 -34.63
CA LYS A 176 1.58 -15.08 -33.77
C LYS A 176 1.08 -14.60 -32.40
N CYS A 177 1.60 -13.48 -31.91
CA CYS A 177 1.24 -12.89 -30.62
C CYS A 177 0.15 -11.81 -30.75
N GLU A 178 0.01 -11.23 -31.95
CA GLU A 178 -0.89 -10.10 -32.18
C GLU A 178 -2.35 -10.41 -31.86
N CYS A 179 -2.79 -11.65 -32.09
CA CYS A 179 -4.15 -12.11 -31.81
C CYS A 179 -4.53 -12.06 -30.31
N GLY A 180 -3.54 -11.98 -29.42
CA GLY A 180 -3.75 -11.84 -27.97
C GLY A 180 -4.02 -10.41 -27.54
N PHE A 181 -3.82 -9.42 -28.41
CA PHE A 181 -4.09 -8.02 -28.10
C PHE A 181 -5.51 -7.59 -28.51
N PRO A 182 -6.05 -6.53 -27.87
CA PRO A 182 -7.18 -5.80 -28.42
C PRO A 182 -6.88 -5.28 -29.83
N PRO A 183 -7.87 -5.24 -30.74
CA PRO A 183 -7.67 -4.69 -32.08
C PRO A 183 -7.07 -3.27 -32.05
N GLY A 184 -6.00 -3.06 -32.81
CA GLY A 184 -5.34 -1.76 -32.92
C GLY A 184 -4.42 -1.38 -31.75
N PHE A 185 -4.25 -2.25 -30.74
CA PHE A 185 -3.42 -2.00 -29.56
C PHE A 185 -1.99 -1.59 -29.93
N CYS A 186 -1.31 -2.36 -30.78
CA CYS A 186 0.08 -2.12 -31.16
C CYS A 186 0.28 -0.81 -31.93
N LYS A 187 -0.76 -0.29 -32.59
CA LYS A 187 -0.72 1.01 -33.27
C LYS A 187 -0.74 2.19 -32.31
N ASN A 188 -1.02 1.96 -31.02
CA ASN A 188 -1.00 3.00 -30.01
C ASN A 188 0.41 3.26 -29.44
N PHE A 189 1.44 2.51 -29.84
CA PHE A 189 2.79 2.66 -29.32
C PHE A 189 3.76 3.28 -30.35
N PRO A 190 4.72 4.10 -29.89
CA PRO A 190 4.87 4.61 -28.52
C PRO A 190 3.75 5.58 -28.13
N ASN A 191 3.44 5.66 -26.83
CA ASN A 191 2.47 6.62 -26.27
C ASN A 191 3.02 7.24 -24.99
N SER A 192 2.48 8.40 -24.62
CA SER A 192 2.82 9.12 -23.39
C SER A 192 1.61 9.26 -22.48
N PHE A 193 1.87 9.34 -21.17
CA PHE A 193 0.91 9.77 -20.16
C PHE A 193 1.40 11.10 -19.61
N ASP A 194 0.92 12.19 -20.20
CA ASP A 194 1.43 13.53 -19.95
C ASP A 194 0.68 14.20 -18.80
N ILE A 195 1.43 14.67 -17.80
CA ILE A 195 0.92 15.36 -16.61
C ILE A 195 1.45 16.79 -16.64
N ASP A 196 0.55 17.75 -16.83
CA ASP A 196 0.90 19.17 -16.84
C ASP A 196 1.21 19.67 -15.41
N TYR A 197 0.32 19.38 -14.45
CA TYR A 197 0.53 19.77 -13.05
C TYR A 197 -0.13 18.82 -12.06
N VAL A 198 0.37 18.85 -10.83
CA VAL A 198 -0.27 18.30 -9.63
C VAL A 198 -0.42 19.43 -8.61
N ARG A 199 -1.60 19.57 -8.02
CA ARG A 199 -1.87 20.54 -6.95
C ARG A 199 -2.45 19.83 -5.74
N ILE A 200 -1.83 20.04 -4.59
CA ILE A 200 -2.27 19.50 -3.29
C ILE A 200 -2.71 20.68 -2.44
N TYR A 201 -3.92 20.60 -1.90
CA TYR A 201 -4.51 21.64 -1.07
C TYR A 201 -4.73 21.12 0.34
N GLN A 202 -4.54 21.98 1.32
CA GLN A 202 -4.77 21.67 2.72
C GLN A 202 -5.55 22.83 3.36
N ALA A 203 -6.61 22.51 4.10
CA ALA A 203 -7.31 23.51 4.90
C ALA A 203 -6.40 23.99 6.05
N VAL A 204 -6.08 25.29 6.08
CA VAL A 204 -5.06 25.88 6.98
C VAL A 204 -5.39 25.71 8.46
N ASN A 205 -6.67 25.70 8.82
CA ASN A 205 -7.13 25.66 10.21
C ASN A 205 -7.83 24.35 10.58
N ASP A 206 -7.75 23.31 9.74
CA ASP A 206 -8.31 22.01 10.09
C ASP A 206 -7.25 21.16 10.80
N THR A 207 -7.53 20.78 12.04
CA THR A 207 -6.61 20.00 12.85
C THR A 207 -6.47 18.56 12.39
N LYS A 208 -7.41 18.03 11.60
CA LYS A 208 -7.34 16.69 11.00
C LYS A 208 -6.33 16.64 9.85
N HIS A 209 -6.11 17.77 9.18
CA HIS A 209 -5.13 17.86 8.09
C HIS A 209 -3.72 18.03 8.64
N LYS A 210 -2.90 16.98 8.53
CA LYS A 210 -1.49 16.96 8.94
C LYS A 210 -0.59 16.75 7.73
N LEU A 211 0.55 17.45 7.72
CA LEU A 211 1.57 17.31 6.68
C LEU A 211 2.70 16.40 7.16
N GLY A 212 3.17 15.50 6.28
CA GLY A 212 4.30 14.61 6.51
C GLY A 212 3.93 13.15 6.67
N CYS A 213 4.91 12.26 6.45
CA CYS A 213 4.72 10.80 6.44
C CYS A 213 4.67 10.17 7.85
N SER A 214 5.23 10.85 8.85
CA SER A 214 5.13 10.46 10.26
C SER A 214 4.64 11.65 11.07
N THR A 215 3.44 11.53 11.62
CA THR A 215 2.79 12.60 12.37
C THR A 215 2.68 12.21 13.84
N SER A 216 2.36 13.15 14.71
CA SER A 216 2.19 12.82 16.15
C SER A 216 1.03 11.88 16.42
N THR A 217 0.01 11.85 15.55
CA THR A 217 -1.15 10.95 15.67
C THR A 217 -0.94 9.62 14.94
N HIS A 218 -0.07 9.60 13.92
CA HIS A 218 0.33 8.41 13.17
C HIS A 218 1.86 8.39 13.04
N PRO A 219 2.59 7.95 14.09
CA PRO A 219 4.05 7.96 14.12
C PRO A 219 4.64 6.81 13.30
N SER A 220 4.46 6.86 11.99
CA SER A 220 4.85 5.81 11.04
C SER A 220 6.33 5.45 11.11
N ASP A 221 7.21 6.42 11.34
CA ASP A 221 8.66 6.17 11.46
C ASP A 221 8.98 5.31 12.69
N VAL A 222 8.46 5.66 13.86
CA VAL A 222 8.57 4.88 15.10
C VAL A 222 7.97 3.48 14.91
N PHE A 223 6.82 3.40 14.24
CA PHE A 223 6.18 2.11 13.97
C PHE A 223 7.06 1.21 13.08
N ILE A 224 7.61 1.74 11.99
CA ILE A 224 8.52 1.00 11.11
C ILE A 224 9.79 0.59 11.86
N GLU A 225 10.36 1.48 12.68
CA GLU A 225 11.57 1.21 13.46
C GLU A 225 11.35 0.09 14.49
N ALA A 226 10.19 0.07 15.16
CA ALA A 226 9.82 -1.00 16.08
C ALA A 226 9.51 -2.33 15.36
N HIS A 227 9.16 -2.28 14.07
CA HIS A 227 8.72 -3.43 13.29
C HIS A 227 9.57 -3.69 12.04
N LYS A 228 10.88 -3.39 12.08
CA LYS A 228 11.76 -3.44 10.89
C LYS A 228 11.60 -4.70 10.04
N LYS A 229 11.47 -5.86 10.69
CA LYS A 229 11.30 -7.17 10.03
C LYS A 229 10.09 -7.26 9.09
N ARG A 230 9.08 -6.41 9.25
CA ARG A 230 7.88 -6.35 8.37
C ARG A 230 8.12 -5.54 7.09
N TYR A 231 9.17 -4.73 7.07
CA TYR A 231 9.44 -3.74 6.03
C TYR A 231 10.79 -3.97 5.34
N ILE A 232 11.47 -5.08 5.64
CA ILE A 232 12.64 -5.54 4.90
C ILE A 232 12.27 -6.76 4.09
N ASP A 233 12.80 -6.87 2.88
CA ASP A 233 12.81 -8.13 2.16
C ASP A 233 14.14 -8.87 2.43
N PRO A 234 14.14 -9.88 3.33
CA PRO A 234 15.35 -10.62 3.64
C PRO A 234 15.88 -11.43 2.45
N PHE A 235 15.03 -11.76 1.47
CA PHE A 235 15.43 -12.50 0.27
C PHE A 235 16.16 -11.60 -0.74
N SER A 236 15.85 -10.31 -0.72
CA SER A 236 16.58 -9.28 -1.47
C SER A 236 17.84 -8.77 -0.76
N GLY A 237 18.16 -9.30 0.42
CA GLY A 237 19.34 -8.91 1.21
C GLY A 237 19.17 -7.58 1.96
N ASP A 238 17.95 -7.10 2.13
CA ASP A 238 17.67 -5.82 2.78
C ASP A 238 18.03 -5.87 4.27
N LYS A 239 18.86 -4.91 4.71
CA LYS A 239 19.27 -4.77 6.13
C LYS A 239 18.44 -3.73 6.88
N GLU A 240 17.87 -2.77 6.16
CA GLU A 240 17.09 -1.67 6.72
C GLU A 240 15.78 -1.50 5.93
N PRO A 241 14.67 -1.08 6.58
CA PRO A 241 13.35 -0.91 5.93
C PRO A 241 13.31 0.09 4.77
N LEU A 242 14.18 1.10 4.83
CA LEU A 242 14.23 2.18 3.86
C LEU A 242 15.51 2.07 3.06
N LYS A 243 15.36 1.93 1.74
CA LYS A 243 16.48 2.02 0.81
C LYS A 243 16.85 3.48 0.59
N VAL A 244 18.14 3.72 0.38
CA VAL A 244 18.61 5.04 -0.04
C VAL A 244 18.02 5.35 -1.41
N VAL A 245 17.59 6.59 -1.64
CA VAL A 245 17.13 7.00 -2.95
C VAL A 245 18.32 7.01 -3.89
N GLU A 246 18.26 6.23 -4.97
CA GLU A 246 19.32 6.13 -5.97
C GLU A 246 19.58 7.49 -6.63
N THR A 247 20.85 7.87 -6.77
CA THR A 247 21.27 9.15 -7.38
C THR A 247 22.20 8.87 -8.55
N GLY A 248 21.65 8.38 -9.66
CA GLY A 248 22.40 7.91 -10.81
C GLY A 248 22.47 6.38 -10.87
N GLY A 249 23.38 5.84 -11.67
CA GLY A 249 23.60 4.40 -11.80
C GLY A 249 22.96 3.73 -13.02
N MET A 250 22.14 4.44 -13.81
CA MET A 250 21.68 3.90 -15.09
C MET A 250 22.84 3.84 -16.08
N ALA A 251 22.90 2.76 -16.86
CA ALA A 251 23.84 2.67 -17.99
C ALA A 251 23.55 3.75 -19.03
N CYS A 252 24.58 4.43 -19.52
CA CYS A 252 24.47 5.55 -20.46
C CYS A 252 25.52 5.46 -21.56
N THR A 253 25.24 6.10 -22.69
CA THR A 253 26.19 6.30 -23.79
C THR A 253 26.67 7.75 -23.82
N ASP A 254 25.77 8.69 -23.54
CA ASP A 254 26.11 10.11 -23.45
C ASP A 254 25.29 10.85 -22.39
N ASN A 255 25.63 12.12 -22.15
CA ASN A 255 25.02 12.93 -21.08
C ASN A 255 23.50 13.09 -21.21
N LYS A 256 22.91 12.95 -22.41
CA LYS A 256 21.45 13.06 -22.61
C LYS A 256 20.70 11.90 -21.97
N ASP A 257 21.34 10.74 -21.81
CA ASP A 257 20.77 9.60 -21.09
C ASP A 257 20.62 9.90 -19.59
N CYS A 258 21.40 10.87 -19.08
CA CYS A 258 21.51 11.24 -17.67
C CYS A 258 20.84 12.58 -17.40
N GLY A 259 19.53 12.66 -17.63
CA GLY A 259 18.74 13.85 -17.30
C GLY A 259 18.06 14.51 -18.49
N GLY A 260 18.12 13.90 -19.67
CA GLY A 260 17.50 14.40 -20.90
C GLY A 260 18.16 15.67 -21.42
N GLU A 261 17.43 16.41 -22.27
CA GLU A 261 17.89 17.67 -22.87
C GLU A 261 18.20 18.78 -21.86
N LEU A 262 17.76 18.60 -20.61
CA LEU A 262 17.95 19.56 -19.53
C LEU A 262 19.27 19.35 -18.76
N ASN A 263 20.12 18.39 -19.18
CA ASN A 263 21.45 18.12 -18.62
C ASN A 263 21.44 18.06 -17.08
N ARG A 264 20.62 17.16 -16.52
CA ARG A 264 20.45 16.99 -15.05
C ARG A 264 21.49 16.05 -14.42
N GLY A 265 22.43 15.59 -15.22
CA GLY A 265 23.49 14.68 -14.87
C GLY A 265 24.47 14.50 -16.03
N ILE A 266 25.46 13.64 -15.81
CA ILE A 266 26.50 13.30 -16.78
C ILE A 266 26.62 11.79 -16.89
N CYS A 267 27.02 11.33 -18.07
CA CYS A 267 27.48 9.96 -18.26
C CYS A 267 28.97 9.91 -17.89
N ASP A 268 29.29 9.16 -16.85
CA ASP A 268 30.67 9.05 -16.37
C ASP A 268 31.52 8.10 -17.24
N THR A 269 32.80 7.98 -16.89
CA THR A 269 33.75 7.13 -17.62
C THR A 269 33.46 5.63 -17.51
N GLU A 270 32.59 5.22 -16.59
CA GLU A 270 32.15 3.84 -16.41
C GLU A 270 30.83 3.55 -17.17
N ASN A 271 30.39 4.49 -18.00
CA ASN A 271 29.10 4.46 -18.70
C ASN A 271 27.92 4.40 -17.73
N SER A 272 28.02 5.12 -16.60
CA SER A 272 26.99 5.21 -15.58
C SER A 272 26.57 6.67 -15.34
N CYS A 273 25.27 6.88 -15.17
CA CYS A 273 24.75 8.22 -14.90
C CYS A 273 25.17 8.71 -13.51
N GLN A 274 25.62 9.96 -13.43
CA GLN A 274 25.85 10.69 -12.19
C GLN A 274 24.98 11.95 -12.17
N CYS A 275 24.11 12.07 -11.15
CA CYS A 275 23.16 13.18 -11.07
C CYS A 275 23.80 14.44 -10.49
N PHE A 276 23.41 15.59 -11.04
CA PHE A 276 23.75 16.87 -10.43
C PHE A 276 22.95 17.11 -9.15
N THR A 277 23.42 18.04 -8.33
CA THR A 277 22.76 18.43 -7.09
C THR A 277 21.31 18.84 -7.34
N GLY A 278 20.39 18.30 -6.54
CA GLY A 278 18.96 18.53 -6.68
C GLY A 278 18.24 17.51 -7.57
N TYR A 279 18.96 16.55 -8.18
CA TYR A 279 18.38 15.49 -9.00
C TYR A 279 18.67 14.09 -8.47
N THR A 280 17.80 13.15 -8.82
CA THR A 280 17.81 11.77 -8.31
C THR A 280 17.16 10.81 -9.31
N GLY A 281 17.11 9.54 -8.95
CA GLY A 281 16.72 8.43 -9.80
C GLY A 281 17.88 7.92 -10.67
N PRO A 282 17.72 6.74 -11.30
CA PRO A 282 18.81 6.11 -12.04
C PRO A 282 19.32 6.95 -13.23
N SER A 283 18.42 7.68 -13.91
CA SER A 283 18.73 8.56 -15.05
C SER A 283 18.64 10.05 -14.74
N CYS A 284 18.62 10.45 -13.46
CA CYS A 284 18.63 11.86 -13.06
C CYS A 284 17.44 12.70 -13.55
N LEU A 285 16.31 12.06 -13.89
CA LEU A 285 15.12 12.76 -14.36
C LEU A 285 14.27 13.32 -13.22
N ALA A 286 14.39 12.80 -12.01
CA ALA A 286 13.60 13.23 -10.85
C ALA A 286 14.33 14.33 -10.05
N ASN A 287 13.58 15.23 -9.42
CA ASN A 287 14.12 16.17 -8.44
C ASN A 287 14.22 15.50 -7.07
N VAL A 288 15.23 15.86 -6.29
CA VAL A 288 15.30 15.55 -4.86
C VAL A 288 14.25 16.39 -4.14
N GLY A 289 13.27 15.72 -3.54
CA GLY A 289 12.28 16.35 -2.67
C GLY A 289 12.35 15.77 -1.27
N TYR A 290 12.30 16.63 -0.25
CA TYR A 290 12.22 16.22 1.14
C TYR A 290 11.27 17.15 1.90
N ASN A 291 10.74 16.67 3.02
CA ASN A 291 9.94 17.50 3.91
C ASN A 291 10.88 18.30 4.82
N ASP A 292 10.89 19.62 4.66
CA ASP A 292 11.70 20.54 5.48
C ASP A 292 11.27 20.58 6.95
N ILE A 293 10.07 20.09 7.27
CA ILE A 293 9.59 20.01 8.66
C ILE A 293 10.24 18.78 9.30
N PRO A 294 11.20 18.95 10.22
CA PRO A 294 11.84 17.82 10.86
C PRO A 294 10.78 17.06 11.64
N ASN A 295 10.72 15.72 11.47
CA ASN A 295 10.00 14.88 12.43
C ASN A 295 10.58 15.21 13.80
N LYS A 296 9.83 15.94 14.63
CA LYS A 296 10.14 16.02 16.06
C LYS A 296 9.98 14.59 16.56
N ARG A 297 11.08 13.84 16.62
CA ARG A 297 11.18 12.55 17.32
C ARG A 297 10.78 12.81 18.77
N LYS A 298 9.49 12.86 19.06
CA LYS A 298 9.02 12.57 20.40
C LYS A 298 9.30 11.09 20.53
N ILE A 299 10.33 10.77 21.30
CA ILE A 299 10.51 9.44 21.87
C ILE A 299 9.21 9.17 22.63
N LEU A 300 8.25 8.53 21.97
CA LEU A 300 7.08 8.01 22.64
C LEU A 300 7.61 6.87 23.51
N PRO A 301 7.34 6.88 24.83
CA PRO A 301 7.77 5.79 25.68
C PRO A 301 7.23 4.47 25.12
N VAL A 302 8.10 3.46 25.12
CA VAL A 302 7.91 2.11 24.57
C VAL A 302 6.66 1.40 25.13
N GLU A 303 6.02 1.97 26.15
CA GLU A 303 4.79 1.50 26.78
C GLU A 303 3.61 1.33 25.81
N PHE A 304 3.58 2.03 24.67
CA PHE A 304 2.49 1.89 23.67
C PHE A 304 2.59 0.66 22.76
N LEU A 305 3.68 -0.12 22.80
CA LEU A 305 3.92 -1.23 21.87
C LEU A 305 3.69 -2.62 22.48
N GLU A 306 3.32 -2.72 23.77
CA GLU A 306 3.17 -3.99 24.49
C GLU A 306 1.71 -4.39 24.80
N GLU A 307 0.70 -3.94 24.04
CA GLU A 307 -0.68 -4.39 24.26
C GLU A 307 -0.95 -5.89 23.96
N ASN A 308 0.08 -6.68 23.64
CA ASN A 308 -0.02 -8.13 23.50
C ASN A 308 0.82 -8.93 24.52
N ALA A 309 1.44 -8.28 25.50
CA ALA A 309 1.89 -9.00 26.68
C ALA A 309 0.64 -9.38 27.49
N VAL A 310 0.20 -10.63 27.37
CA VAL A 310 -0.79 -11.21 28.27
C VAL A 310 -0.23 -11.04 29.69
N THR A 311 -0.64 -10.00 30.40
CA THR A 311 -0.43 -9.91 31.85
C THR A 311 -1.24 -11.04 32.45
N ILE A 312 -0.61 -12.20 32.61
CA ILE A 312 -1.15 -13.31 33.39
C ILE A 312 -1.37 -12.74 34.79
N PHE A 313 -2.63 -12.50 35.14
CA PHE A 313 -3.00 -12.08 36.48
C PHE A 313 -2.71 -13.26 37.43
N ILE A 314 -1.53 -13.27 38.03
CA ILE A 314 -1.18 -14.20 39.10
C ILE A 314 -1.67 -13.56 40.39
N PRO A 315 -2.65 -14.15 41.11
CA PRO A 315 -3.10 -13.64 42.39
C PRO A 315 -1.91 -13.48 43.34
N THR A 316 -1.89 -12.41 44.14
CA THR A 316 -0.86 -12.15 45.16
C THR A 316 -0.45 -13.37 45.99
N PRO A 317 -1.36 -14.25 46.47
CA PRO A 317 -0.94 -15.45 47.20
C PRO A 317 -0.10 -16.42 46.35
N LEU A 318 -0.39 -16.58 45.05
CA LEU A 318 0.42 -17.42 44.17
C LEU A 318 1.81 -16.83 43.94
N LYS A 319 1.94 -15.50 43.85
CA LYS A 319 3.26 -14.84 43.73
C LYS A 319 4.16 -15.14 44.94
N CYS A 320 3.59 -15.10 46.14
CA CYS A 320 4.31 -15.44 47.37
C CYS A 320 4.72 -16.92 47.38
N VAL A 321 3.84 -17.83 46.95
CA VAL A 321 4.14 -19.27 46.88
C VAL A 321 5.27 -19.54 45.87
N PHE A 322 5.19 -18.99 44.66
CA PHE A 322 6.24 -19.14 43.65
C PHE A 322 7.58 -18.54 44.10
N GLY A 323 7.56 -17.37 44.73
CA GLY A 323 8.75 -16.75 45.30
C GLY A 323 9.39 -17.62 46.39
N PHE A 324 8.57 -18.24 47.25
CA PHE A 324 9.04 -19.13 48.30
C PHE A 324 9.62 -20.43 47.74
N PHE A 325 9.00 -21.01 46.71
CA PHE A 325 9.55 -22.18 46.03
C PHE A 325 10.89 -21.91 45.36
N ILE A 326 11.04 -20.76 44.68
CA ILE A 326 12.32 -20.36 44.08
C ILE A 326 13.39 -20.18 45.15
N LEU A 327 13.04 -19.55 46.29
CA LEU A 327 13.97 -19.37 47.40
C LEU A 327 14.42 -20.72 47.99
N ILE A 328 13.50 -21.66 48.17
CA ILE A 328 13.84 -23.03 48.63
C ILE A 328 14.76 -23.72 47.64
N ILE A 329 14.49 -23.63 46.33
CA ILE A 329 15.36 -24.21 45.30
C ILE A 329 16.75 -23.61 45.37
N ILE A 330 16.88 -22.29 45.49
CA ILE A 330 18.17 -21.62 45.61
C ILE A 330 18.90 -22.09 46.88
N ILE A 331 18.23 -22.08 48.03
CA ILE A 331 18.83 -22.48 49.32
C ILE A 331 19.29 -23.94 49.27
N THR A 332 18.44 -24.84 48.79
CA THR A 332 18.77 -26.27 48.70
C THR A 332 19.89 -26.55 47.70
N THR A 333 19.93 -25.81 46.59
CA THR A 333 21.02 -25.92 45.60
C THR A 333 22.32 -25.40 46.19
N CYS A 334 22.31 -24.24 46.84
CA CYS A 334 23.48 -23.68 47.53
C CYS A 334 23.98 -24.59 48.67
N ALA A 335 23.07 -25.17 49.47
CA ALA A 335 23.41 -26.10 50.53
C ALA A 335 24.05 -27.39 49.97
N LYS A 336 23.50 -27.96 48.89
CA LYS A 336 24.12 -29.12 48.21
C LYS A 336 25.49 -28.80 47.63
N VAL A 337 25.67 -27.60 47.06
CA VAL A 337 26.97 -27.15 46.54
C VAL A 337 27.99 -26.97 47.68
N ALA A 338 27.58 -26.38 48.80
CA ALA A 338 28.42 -26.21 49.98
C ALA A 338 28.80 -27.57 50.60
N GLN A 339 27.85 -28.50 50.71
CA GLN A 339 28.11 -29.86 51.20
C GLN A 339 29.09 -30.61 50.30
N ARG A 340 28.92 -30.57 48.97
CA ARG A 340 29.88 -31.17 48.02
C ARG A 340 31.26 -30.54 48.09
N ARG A 341 31.36 -29.23 48.35
CA ARG A 341 32.64 -28.57 48.59
C ARG A 341 33.32 -29.09 49.85
N ASN A 342 32.60 -29.18 50.96
CA ASN A 342 33.16 -29.72 52.22
C ASN A 342 33.56 -31.19 52.11
N GLU A 343 32.78 -32.03 51.43
CA GLU A 343 33.15 -33.43 51.15
C GLU A 343 34.44 -33.52 50.31
N LYS A 344 34.62 -32.63 49.33
CA LYS A 344 35.84 -32.57 48.53
C LYS A 344 37.07 -32.15 49.36
N TYR A 345 36.93 -31.17 50.25
CA TYR A 345 37.99 -30.76 51.16
C TYR A 345 38.37 -31.87 52.17
N LEU A 346 37.41 -32.66 52.64
CA LEU A 346 37.66 -33.81 53.52
C LEU A 346 38.39 -34.96 52.81
N TYR A 347 38.05 -35.23 51.54
CA TYR A 347 38.77 -36.21 50.72
C TYR A 347 40.21 -35.77 50.40
N GLU A 348 40.42 -34.48 50.11
CA GLU A 348 41.75 -33.92 49.88
C GLU A 348 42.61 -33.91 51.17
N SER A 349 42.02 -33.78 52.36
CA SER A 349 42.78 -33.83 53.62
C SER A 349 43.13 -35.23 54.14
N ILE A 350 42.50 -36.29 53.60
CA ILE A 350 42.75 -37.70 53.99
C ILE A 350 43.68 -38.41 52.99
N GLY A 351 43.92 -37.82 51.81
CA GLY A 351 44.79 -38.37 50.76
C GLY A 351 46.29 -38.08 50.88
N ASP A 352 46.71 -37.28 51.87
CA ASP A 352 48.11 -36.93 52.13
C ASP A 352 48.60 -37.46 53.51
N VAL A 353 48.44 -38.76 53.75
CA VAL A 353 49.19 -39.52 54.78
C VAL A 353 49.68 -40.84 54.20
#